data_AF-A0A0V1J128-F1
#
_entry.id   AF-A0A0V1J128-F1
#
_cell.length_a   1.000
_cell.length_b   1.000
_cell.length_c   1.000
_cell.angle_alpha   90.00
_cell.angle_beta   90.00
_cell.angle_gamma   90.00
#
_symmetry.space_group_name_H-M   'P 1'
#
loop_
_entity.id
_entity.type
_entity.pdbx_description
1 polymer ?
#
loop_
_entity_poly.entity_id
_entity_poly.type
_entity_poly.pdbx_seq_one_letter_code
_entity_poly.pdbx_strand_id
1 'polypeptide(L)'
;MKFHSLTVRKLPLLVPQPRQRNSNHQHFGGKYYRPQPVYVSQARLLHQERLPSENLSNQYEKYIGIGVGIASILLENVFSQPFIAFRRQCQVNFKAAHYHRTPVTVIPIMYNVQHNQDFGSLWKGVSSSIVLRGISVASENLMSEVLDYPKVIMSPNSWMIVMKHLALKAISFAVTTPIMISAFLETVQTSLDREKPGLFDCVFEGFKRIYNDVMGPRGHPRFSVFNLTVPTVAYRLLFYVTQKVFRWHMYNSVKSHRANRSEQNKSPFDKYFPEVFTALTSDLFTEALLYPFETVLHRLYLQGTRTLIDNLDDGCSVMPIMTRYEGVIDCIRTIKLDEGIGGFYKGFGALVLQYMLHLGLVHTFRLIYEYFDRNMEAMITGESREFDNDNHQVENV
;
A
#
# COMPACT_ATOMS: atom_id res chain seq x y z
N MET A 1 -17.78 -28.97 56.39
CA MET A 1 -19.23 -29.05 56.10
C MET A 1 -19.81 -27.65 56.05
N LYS A 2 -20.86 -27.49 55.24
CA LYS A 2 -21.50 -26.28 54.71
C LYS A 2 -22.11 -25.30 55.75
N PHE A 3 -22.02 -23.98 55.41
CA PHE A 3 -22.95 -22.84 55.64
C PHE A 3 -23.23 -22.42 57.12
N HIS A 4 -23.46 -21.17 57.51
CA HIS A 4 -24.22 -20.09 56.87
C HIS A 4 -23.83 -18.69 57.43
N SER A 5 -24.01 -17.69 56.56
CA SER A 5 -24.00 -16.22 56.76
C SER A 5 -24.96 -15.71 57.84
N LEU A 6 -24.63 -14.58 58.50
CA LEU A 6 -25.60 -13.56 58.98
C LEU A 6 -24.92 -12.20 59.28
N THR A 7 -25.08 -11.29 58.32
CA THR A 7 -25.50 -9.87 58.41
C THR A 7 -25.10 -9.02 59.63
N VAL A 8 -24.20 -8.03 59.40
CA VAL A 8 -23.87 -6.94 60.34
C VAL A 8 -24.54 -5.63 59.92
N ARG A 9 -25.11 -4.94 60.92
CA ARG A 9 -25.89 -3.71 60.90
C ARG A 9 -25.11 -2.47 60.42
N LYS A 10 -25.80 -1.56 59.72
CA LYS A 10 -25.39 -0.18 59.43
C LYS A 10 -25.58 0.73 60.65
N LEU A 11 -24.59 1.58 60.96
CA LEU A 11 -24.78 2.88 61.60
C LEU A 11 -23.81 3.91 60.96
N PRO A 12 -24.18 5.20 60.86
CA PRO A 12 -23.52 6.19 60.03
C PRO A 12 -22.32 6.81 60.73
N LEU A 13 -21.17 6.88 60.05
CA LEU A 13 -19.99 7.59 60.54
C LEU A 13 -19.93 9.01 59.99
N LEU A 14 -19.82 9.93 60.94
CA LEU A 14 -19.53 11.36 60.82
C LEU A 14 -18.45 11.65 59.77
N VAL A 15 -18.71 12.66 58.94
CA VAL A 15 -17.75 13.31 58.05
C VAL A 15 -16.85 14.25 58.87
N PRO A 16 -15.50 14.10 58.84
CA PRO A 16 -14.60 15.19 59.14
C PRO A 16 -14.12 15.83 57.84
N GLN A 17 -14.33 17.14 57.67
CA GLN A 17 -13.68 17.91 56.61
C GLN A 17 -12.16 17.97 56.82
N PRO A 18 -11.35 17.83 55.76
CA PRO A 18 -10.01 18.39 55.76
C PRO A 18 -9.85 19.48 54.69
N ARG A 19 -9.46 20.66 55.19
CA ARG A 19 -8.53 21.65 54.63
C ARG A 19 -8.23 21.58 53.12
N GLN A 20 -8.62 22.65 52.42
CA GLN A 20 -8.04 23.04 51.13
C GLN A 20 -6.51 23.07 51.22
N ARG A 21 -5.85 22.25 50.39
CA ARG A 21 -4.44 22.41 50.05
C ARG A 21 -4.34 22.42 48.53
N ASN A 22 -4.06 23.61 47.99
CA ASN A 22 -3.72 23.80 46.58
C ASN A 22 -2.46 23.00 46.25
N SER A 23 -2.56 22.10 45.29
CA SER A 23 -1.41 21.54 44.58
C SER A 23 -1.83 21.08 43.19
N ASN A 24 -1.43 21.89 42.20
CA ASN A 24 -1.53 21.64 40.78
C ASN A 24 -0.82 20.32 40.41
N HIS A 25 -1.57 19.29 40.02
CA HIS A 25 -1.05 18.15 39.26
C HIS A 25 -2.02 17.86 38.10
N GLN A 26 -1.58 18.13 36.87
CA GLN A 26 -2.26 17.78 35.63
C GLN A 26 -2.18 16.27 35.41
N HIS A 27 -3.32 15.57 35.47
CA HIS A 27 -3.46 14.21 34.96
C HIS A 27 -4.23 14.22 33.64
N PHE A 28 -3.53 13.86 32.55
CA PHE A 28 -4.12 13.53 31.26
C PHE A 28 -4.90 12.21 31.38
N GLY A 29 -6.22 12.26 31.24
CA GLY A 29 -7.10 11.10 31.14
C GLY A 29 -8.23 11.41 30.16
N GLY A 30 -8.20 10.77 28.99
CA GLY A 30 -9.23 10.90 27.96
C GLY A 30 -10.57 10.36 28.46
N LYS A 31 -11.58 11.23 28.53
CA LYS A 31 -12.96 10.86 28.81
C LYS A 31 -13.76 10.80 27.52
N TYR A 32 -14.41 9.65 27.34
CA TYR A 32 -15.44 9.38 26.34
C TYR A 32 -16.59 10.39 26.46
N TYR A 33 -16.97 11.00 25.34
CA TYR A 33 -18.15 11.88 25.25
C TYR A 33 -19.43 11.05 25.34
N ARG A 34 -20.31 11.42 26.28
CA ARG A 34 -21.72 11.02 26.34
C ARG A 34 -22.53 12.31 26.10
N PRO A 35 -23.46 12.38 25.13
CA PRO A 35 -24.19 13.61 24.88
C PRO A 35 -25.24 13.86 25.97
N GLN A 36 -25.27 15.09 26.50
CA GLN A 36 -26.37 15.60 27.33
C GLN A 36 -27.44 16.25 26.42
N PRO A 37 -28.73 16.20 26.78
CA PRO A 37 -29.78 16.84 26.01
C PRO A 37 -29.74 18.35 26.22
N VAL A 38 -29.61 19.11 25.13
CA VAL A 38 -29.67 20.57 25.12
C VAL A 38 -31.13 20.99 25.03
N TYR A 39 -31.62 21.74 26.03
CA TYR A 39 -32.89 22.46 25.93
C TYR A 39 -32.75 23.56 24.88
N VAL A 40 -33.46 23.41 23.77
CA VAL A 40 -33.50 24.38 22.67
C VAL A 40 -34.36 25.58 23.11
N SER A 41 -33.72 26.71 23.42
CA SER A 41 -34.43 27.98 23.58
C SER A 41 -34.93 28.48 22.22
N GLN A 42 -36.23 28.69 22.12
CA GLN A 42 -37.04 28.92 20.91
C GLN A 42 -36.87 30.31 20.25
N ALA A 43 -35.72 30.97 20.43
CA ALA A 43 -35.45 32.34 19.98
C ALA A 43 -34.44 32.44 18.82
N ARG A 44 -34.23 31.35 18.05
CA ARG A 44 -33.32 31.33 16.89
C ARG A 44 -34.02 30.96 15.58
N LEU A 45 -35.34 31.19 15.51
CA LEU A 45 -36.20 30.74 14.40
C LEU A 45 -36.49 31.80 13.32
N LEU A 46 -35.78 32.93 13.28
CA LEU A 46 -36.05 33.96 12.25
C LEU A 46 -34.87 34.40 11.39
N HIS A 47 -33.68 33.81 11.49
CA HIS A 47 -32.59 34.06 10.54
C HIS A 47 -31.70 32.81 10.37
N GLN A 48 -32.28 31.72 9.87
CA GLN A 48 -31.49 30.57 9.40
C GLN A 48 -32.04 30.04 8.06
N GLU A 49 -32.16 30.93 7.08
CA GLU A 49 -32.05 30.55 5.67
C GLU A 49 -30.59 30.66 5.22
N ARG A 50 -29.72 29.79 5.77
CA ARG A 50 -28.40 29.55 5.18
C ARG A 50 -28.17 28.05 5.07
N LEU A 51 -28.55 27.47 3.92
CA LEU A 51 -28.16 26.12 3.48
C LEU A 51 -28.12 26.12 1.94
N PRO A 52 -26.92 26.00 1.35
CA PRO A 52 -26.53 24.71 0.76
C PRO A 52 -25.06 24.28 1.00
N SER A 53 -24.24 25.11 1.67
CA SER A 53 -22.78 24.95 1.69
C SER A 53 -22.26 23.70 2.44
N GLU A 54 -22.93 23.25 3.50
CA GLU A 54 -22.50 22.10 4.30
C GLU A 54 -22.77 20.75 3.59
N ASN A 55 -23.85 20.65 2.81
CA ASN A 55 -24.15 19.46 2.01
C ASN A 55 -23.26 19.39 0.76
N LEU A 56 -23.00 20.53 0.12
CA LEU A 56 -22.13 20.61 -1.06
C LEU A 56 -20.67 20.27 -0.73
N SER A 57 -20.15 20.79 0.38
CA SER A 57 -18.79 20.50 0.86
C SER A 57 -18.62 19.02 1.25
N ASN A 58 -19.59 18.42 1.95
CA ASN A 58 -19.57 16.99 2.27
C ASN A 58 -19.62 16.09 1.03
N GLN A 59 -20.45 16.46 0.04
CA GLN A 59 -20.54 15.72 -1.22
C GLN A 59 -19.25 15.85 -2.04
N TYR A 60 -18.64 17.04 -2.03
CA TYR A 60 -17.36 17.32 -2.67
C TYR A 60 -16.20 16.54 -2.03
N GLU A 61 -16.12 16.49 -0.68
CA GLU A 61 -15.15 15.66 0.05
C GLU A 61 -15.26 14.17 -0.33
N LYS A 62 -16.49 13.67 -0.49
CA LYS A 62 -16.75 12.28 -0.91
C LYS A 62 -16.23 12.01 -2.33
N TYR A 63 -16.48 12.91 -3.29
CA TYR A 63 -15.97 12.76 -4.64
C TYR A 63 -14.44 12.81 -4.70
N ILE A 64 -13.81 13.66 -3.89
CA ILE A 64 -12.34 13.69 -3.76
C ILE A 64 -11.82 12.36 -3.24
N GLY A 65 -12.41 11.82 -2.16
CA GLY A 65 -12.01 10.52 -1.61
C GLY A 65 -12.12 9.39 -2.64
N ILE A 66 -13.21 9.35 -3.42
CA ILE A 66 -13.40 8.38 -4.50
C ILE A 66 -12.37 8.58 -5.61
N GLY A 67 -12.16 9.82 -6.06
CA GLY A 67 -11.20 10.16 -7.12
C GLY A 67 -9.76 9.79 -6.74
N VAL A 68 -9.35 10.11 -5.51
CA VAL A 68 -8.04 9.72 -4.96
C VAL A 68 -7.91 8.20 -4.88
N GLY A 69 -8.97 7.49 -4.48
CA GLY A 69 -8.99 6.03 -4.46
C GLY A 69 -8.79 5.42 -5.84
N ILE A 70 -9.54 5.86 -6.84
CA ILE A 70 -9.41 5.39 -8.23
C ILE A 70 -8.03 5.74 -8.80
N ALA A 71 -7.55 6.96 -8.60
CA ALA A 71 -6.24 7.40 -9.04
C ALA A 71 -5.11 6.55 -8.42
N SER A 72 -5.23 6.22 -7.13
CA SER A 72 -4.26 5.36 -6.43
C SER A 72 -4.24 3.94 -7.02
N ILE A 73 -5.42 3.37 -7.32
CA ILE A 73 -5.52 2.04 -7.94
C ILE A 73 -4.89 2.04 -9.34
N LEU A 74 -5.18 3.04 -10.18
CA LEU A 74 -4.60 3.14 -11.53
C LEU A 74 -3.09 3.36 -11.48
N LEU A 75 -2.64 4.20 -10.55
CA LEU A 75 -1.23 4.47 -10.31
C LEU A 75 -0.49 3.18 -9.95
N GLU A 76 -0.96 2.46 -8.94
CA GLU A 76 -0.31 1.24 -8.48
C GLU A 76 -0.41 0.07 -9.48
N ASN A 77 -1.48 -0.02 -10.27
CA ASN A 77 -1.72 -1.17 -11.13
C ASN A 77 -1.37 -0.98 -12.60
N VAL A 78 -1.36 0.24 -13.10
CA VAL A 78 -1.15 0.52 -14.52
C VAL A 78 0.12 1.34 -14.69
N PHE A 79 0.22 2.50 -14.07
CA PHE A 79 1.33 3.42 -14.31
C PHE A 79 2.67 2.92 -13.77
N SER A 80 2.66 2.17 -12.66
CA SER A 80 3.89 1.62 -12.08
C SER A 80 4.41 0.36 -12.77
N GLN A 81 3.62 -0.28 -13.63
CA GLN A 81 3.96 -1.59 -14.21
C GLN A 81 5.21 -1.61 -15.07
N PRO A 82 5.48 -0.62 -15.94
CA PRO A 82 6.74 -0.57 -16.70
C PRO A 82 7.98 -0.65 -15.81
N PHE A 83 7.97 0.07 -14.68
CA PHE A 83 9.08 0.08 -13.75
C PHE A 83 9.18 -1.23 -12.97
N ILE A 84 8.04 -1.81 -12.57
CA ILE A 84 8.00 -3.10 -11.88
C ILE A 84 8.52 -4.23 -12.79
N ALA A 85 8.05 -4.29 -14.04
CA ALA A 85 8.49 -5.29 -15.02
C ALA A 85 10.00 -5.16 -15.29
N PHE A 86 10.48 -3.94 -15.57
CA PHE A 86 11.91 -3.68 -15.79
C PHE A 86 12.77 -4.04 -14.57
N ARG A 87 12.33 -3.65 -13.37
CA ARG A 87 13.01 -3.97 -12.09
C ARG A 87 13.13 -5.47 -11.90
N ARG A 88 12.03 -6.20 -12.08
CA ARG A 88 11.99 -7.66 -11.89
C ARG A 88 12.86 -8.39 -12.89
N GLN A 89 12.86 -7.97 -14.16
CA GLN A 89 13.75 -8.50 -15.19
C GLN A 89 15.22 -8.26 -14.85
N CYS A 90 15.58 -7.06 -14.37
CA CYS A 90 16.93 -6.77 -13.88
C CYS A 90 17.33 -7.70 -12.71
N GLN A 91 16.45 -7.89 -11.72
CA GLN A 91 16.73 -8.68 -10.52
C GLN A 91 17.04 -10.15 -10.86
N VAL A 92 16.42 -10.70 -11.90
CA VAL A 92 16.62 -12.11 -12.30
C VAL A 92 17.73 -12.31 -13.34
N ASN A 93 18.19 -11.24 -13.99
CA ASN A 93 19.27 -11.34 -14.97
C ASN A 93 20.61 -11.60 -14.27
N PHE A 94 21.01 -12.86 -14.18
CA PHE A 94 22.28 -13.27 -13.58
C PHE A 94 23.51 -12.91 -14.44
N LYS A 95 23.35 -12.76 -15.77
CA LYS A 95 24.46 -12.42 -16.69
C LYS A 95 24.65 -10.92 -16.91
N ALA A 96 23.83 -10.07 -16.27
CA ALA A 96 23.83 -8.64 -16.53
C ALA A 96 25.24 -8.03 -16.40
N ALA A 97 25.67 -7.29 -17.42
CA ALA A 97 26.86 -6.44 -17.34
C ALA A 97 26.53 -5.11 -16.65
N HIS A 98 25.34 -4.58 -16.87
CA HIS A 98 24.86 -3.31 -16.31
C HIS A 98 23.73 -3.54 -15.32
N TYR A 99 23.91 -3.08 -14.08
CA TYR A 99 22.95 -3.34 -12.99
C TYR A 99 21.81 -2.31 -12.88
N HIS A 100 21.83 -1.25 -13.70
CA HIS A 100 20.78 -0.22 -13.72
C HIS A 100 20.37 0.32 -12.35
N ARG A 101 21.37 0.66 -11.53
CA ARG A 101 21.18 1.12 -10.14
C ARG A 101 20.69 2.56 -10.04
N THR A 102 20.93 3.36 -11.08
CA THR A 102 20.55 4.77 -11.14
C THR A 102 19.40 4.97 -12.12
N PRO A 103 18.47 5.90 -11.86
CA PRO A 103 17.32 6.13 -12.74
C PRO A 103 17.71 6.53 -14.17
N VAL A 104 18.85 7.21 -14.35
CA VAL A 104 19.30 7.71 -15.66
C VAL A 104 19.58 6.58 -16.66
N THR A 105 20.12 5.45 -16.19
CA THR A 105 20.48 4.32 -17.08
C THR A 105 19.26 3.50 -17.50
N VAL A 106 18.14 3.63 -16.78
CA VAL A 106 16.93 2.83 -17.03
C VAL A 106 16.15 3.35 -18.24
N ILE A 107 16.00 4.66 -18.36
CA ILE A 107 15.21 5.32 -19.42
C ILE A 107 15.64 4.91 -20.84
N PRO A 108 16.93 4.97 -21.23
CA PRO A 108 17.33 4.61 -22.60
C PRO A 108 17.06 3.13 -22.91
N ILE A 109 17.24 2.24 -21.94
CA ILE A 109 16.97 0.81 -22.14
C ILE A 109 15.46 0.54 -22.23
N MET A 110 14.64 1.18 -21.40
CA MET A 110 13.18 1.09 -21.51
C MET A 110 12.70 1.56 -22.88
N TYR A 111 13.28 2.65 -23.41
CA TYR A 111 13.00 3.12 -24.75
C TYR A 111 13.39 2.08 -25.82
N ASN A 112 14.58 1.49 -25.73
CA ASN A 112 15.02 0.45 -26.66
C ASN A 112 14.11 -0.78 -26.62
N VAL A 113 13.75 -1.26 -25.42
CA VAL A 113 12.83 -2.40 -25.26
C VAL A 113 11.48 -2.09 -25.90
N GLN A 114 10.92 -0.89 -25.66
CA GLN A 114 9.66 -0.48 -26.24
C GLN A 114 9.73 -0.28 -27.76
N HIS A 115 10.88 0.16 -28.29
CA HIS A 115 11.06 0.37 -29.72
C HIS A 115 11.20 -0.95 -30.49
N ASN A 116 11.89 -1.92 -29.88
CA ASN A 116 12.19 -3.21 -30.50
C ASN A 116 11.10 -4.27 -30.26
N GLN A 117 10.18 -4.02 -29.33
CA GLN A 117 9.03 -4.88 -29.02
C GLN A 117 7.72 -4.08 -29.20
N ASP A 118 6.58 -4.73 -28.96
CA ASP A 118 5.31 -4.03 -28.96
C ASP A 118 5.15 -3.12 -27.74
N PHE A 119 4.30 -2.10 -27.86
CA PHE A 119 3.97 -1.18 -26.76
C PHE A 119 3.50 -1.91 -25.48
N GLY A 120 2.85 -3.08 -25.62
CA GLY A 120 2.41 -3.92 -24.50
C GLY A 120 3.55 -4.62 -23.73
N SER A 121 4.78 -4.59 -24.25
CA SER A 121 5.93 -5.28 -23.65
C SER A 121 6.35 -4.75 -22.27
N LEU A 122 6.07 -3.48 -21.96
CA LEU A 122 6.36 -2.91 -20.64
C LEU A 122 5.19 -3.12 -19.65
N TRP A 123 3.99 -3.37 -20.16
CA TRP A 123 2.78 -3.63 -19.38
C TRP A 123 2.55 -5.14 -19.14
N LYS A 124 3.63 -5.92 -19.15
CA LYS A 124 3.60 -7.37 -18.89
C LYS A 124 3.01 -7.65 -17.49
N GLY A 125 1.92 -8.42 -17.46
CA GLY A 125 1.32 -8.93 -16.24
C GLY A 125 0.48 -7.94 -15.43
N VAL A 126 0.02 -6.85 -16.04
CA VAL A 126 -0.96 -5.93 -15.44
C VAL A 126 -2.23 -6.67 -15.00
N SER A 127 -2.78 -7.51 -15.88
CA SER A 127 -3.95 -8.34 -15.60
C SER A 127 -3.72 -9.19 -14.35
N SER A 128 -2.59 -9.87 -14.31
CA SER A 128 -2.22 -10.76 -13.21
C SER A 128 -1.92 -10.03 -11.92
N SER A 129 -1.41 -8.80 -11.97
CA SER A 129 -1.28 -7.92 -10.79
C SER A 129 -2.66 -7.56 -10.22
N ILE A 130 -3.61 -7.17 -11.08
CA ILE A 130 -4.97 -6.82 -10.66
C ILE A 130 -5.68 -8.04 -10.06
N VAL A 131 -5.64 -9.19 -10.76
CA VAL A 131 -6.24 -10.45 -10.29
C VAL A 131 -5.61 -10.89 -8.98
N LEU A 132 -4.27 -10.86 -8.87
CA LEU A 132 -3.58 -11.23 -7.64
C LEU A 132 -3.99 -10.36 -6.46
N ARG A 133 -4.16 -9.05 -6.65
CA ARG A 133 -4.64 -8.14 -5.58
C ARG A 133 -6.06 -8.48 -5.17
N GLY A 134 -6.96 -8.70 -6.13
CA GLY A 134 -8.33 -9.13 -5.87
C GLY A 134 -8.38 -10.42 -5.07
N ILE A 135 -7.62 -11.44 -5.48
CA ILE A 135 -7.51 -12.72 -4.77
C ILE A 135 -6.85 -12.56 -3.40
N SER A 136 -5.87 -11.67 -3.25
CA SER A 136 -5.24 -11.41 -1.95
C SER A 136 -6.26 -10.86 -0.95
N VAL A 137 -7.04 -9.85 -1.35
CA VAL A 137 -8.12 -9.29 -0.52
C VAL A 137 -9.20 -10.32 -0.24
N ALA A 138 -9.62 -11.09 -1.25
CA ALA A 138 -10.61 -12.15 -1.08
C ALA A 138 -10.12 -13.23 -0.12
N SER A 139 -8.86 -13.67 -0.25
CA SER A 139 -8.26 -14.70 0.60
C SER A 139 -8.18 -14.25 2.06
N GLU A 140 -7.81 -13.00 2.33
CA GLU A 140 -7.79 -12.48 3.70
C GLU A 140 -9.18 -12.44 4.32
N ASN A 141 -10.18 -12.03 3.53
CA ASN A 141 -11.57 -12.00 3.98
C ASN A 141 -12.09 -13.41 4.30
N LEU A 142 -11.89 -14.37 3.39
CA LEU A 142 -12.30 -15.76 3.57
C LEU A 142 -11.59 -16.41 4.75
N MET A 143 -10.27 -16.23 4.89
CA MET A 143 -9.53 -16.82 6.00
C MET A 143 -9.93 -16.20 7.34
N SER A 144 -10.29 -14.92 7.36
CA SER A 144 -10.76 -14.25 8.59
C SER A 144 -12.12 -14.76 9.03
N GLU A 145 -13.01 -15.05 8.07
CA GLU A 145 -14.34 -15.61 8.35
C GLU A 145 -14.25 -17.07 8.78
N VAL A 146 -13.40 -17.87 8.13
CA VAL A 146 -13.22 -19.31 8.46
C VAL A 146 -12.54 -19.51 9.83
N LEU A 147 -11.57 -18.66 10.16
CA LEU A 147 -10.78 -18.80 11.40
C LEU A 147 -11.30 -17.93 12.55
N ASP A 148 -12.27 -17.06 12.30
CA ASP A 148 -12.78 -16.06 13.24
C ASP A 148 -11.65 -15.16 13.83
N TYR A 149 -10.64 -14.88 12.99
CA TYR A 149 -9.46 -14.11 13.38
C TYR A 149 -9.65 -12.61 13.09
N PRO A 150 -9.12 -11.72 13.96
CA PRO A 150 -9.35 -10.28 13.85
C PRO A 150 -8.65 -9.69 12.61
N LYS A 151 -9.43 -9.01 11.76
CA LYS A 151 -8.93 -8.27 10.58
C LYS A 151 -8.14 -7.01 10.95
N VAL A 152 -8.47 -6.39 12.07
CA VAL A 152 -7.87 -5.12 12.52
C VAL A 152 -7.34 -5.29 13.94
N ILE A 153 -6.13 -4.76 14.18
CA ILE A 153 -5.53 -4.73 15.51
C ILE A 153 -6.20 -3.58 16.29
N MET A 154 -7.24 -3.89 17.06
CA MET A 154 -7.98 -2.88 17.84
C MET A 154 -7.27 -2.47 19.14
N SER A 155 -6.47 -3.37 19.72
CA SER A 155 -5.68 -3.09 20.92
C SER A 155 -4.28 -3.70 20.76
N PRO A 156 -3.25 -2.88 20.51
CA PRO A 156 -1.88 -3.37 20.33
C PRO A 156 -1.29 -3.98 21.60
N ASN A 157 -1.89 -3.72 22.76
CA ASN A 157 -1.41 -4.20 24.06
C ASN A 157 -1.67 -5.70 24.28
N SER A 158 -2.54 -6.32 23.48
CA SER A 158 -2.79 -7.76 23.55
C SER A 158 -1.98 -8.49 22.48
N TRP A 159 -0.82 -9.00 22.88
CA TRP A 159 0.07 -9.79 22.03
C TRP A 159 -0.65 -10.95 21.31
N MET A 160 -1.62 -11.58 21.97
CA MET A 160 -2.38 -12.68 21.38
C MET A 160 -3.24 -12.27 20.18
N ILE A 161 -3.82 -11.06 20.21
CA ILE A 161 -4.56 -10.51 19.06
C ILE A 161 -3.61 -10.28 17.89
N VAL A 162 -2.41 -9.76 18.17
CA VAL A 162 -1.37 -9.54 17.16
C VAL A 162 -0.91 -10.86 16.54
N MET A 163 -0.67 -11.90 17.34
CA MET A 163 -0.27 -13.22 16.84
C MET A 163 -1.37 -13.86 15.97
N LYS A 164 -2.64 -13.78 16.38
CA LYS A 164 -3.76 -14.27 15.55
C LYS A 164 -3.84 -13.52 14.22
N HIS A 165 -3.67 -12.21 14.23
CA HIS A 165 -3.67 -11.42 13.00
C HIS A 165 -2.47 -11.75 12.09
N LEU A 166 -1.27 -11.95 12.66
CA LEU A 166 -0.10 -12.38 11.88
C LEU A 166 -0.28 -13.79 11.31
N ALA A 167 -0.87 -14.71 12.06
CA ALA A 167 -1.20 -16.05 11.57
C ALA A 167 -2.21 -16.00 10.42
N LEU A 168 -3.25 -15.15 10.53
CA LEU A 168 -4.20 -14.90 9.44
C LEU A 168 -3.48 -14.43 8.16
N LYS A 169 -2.57 -13.46 8.29
CA LYS A 169 -1.76 -12.97 7.16
C LYS A 169 -0.87 -14.07 6.58
N ALA A 170 -0.22 -14.86 7.42
CA ALA A 170 0.64 -15.96 7.00
C ALA A 170 -0.12 -16.99 6.15
N ILE A 171 -1.32 -17.38 6.59
CA ILE A 171 -2.18 -18.32 5.89
C ILE A 171 -2.67 -17.74 4.55
N SER A 172 -3.12 -16.48 4.55
CA SER A 172 -3.51 -15.79 3.31
C SER A 172 -2.36 -15.71 2.30
N PHE A 173 -1.13 -15.39 2.74
CA PHE A 173 0.04 -15.41 1.87
C PHE A 173 0.41 -16.81 1.37
N ALA A 174 0.25 -17.84 2.20
CA ALA A 174 0.50 -19.22 1.81
C ALA A 174 -0.45 -19.67 0.70
N VAL A 175 -1.76 -19.42 0.86
CA VAL A 175 -2.81 -19.77 -0.12
C VAL A 175 -2.60 -19.05 -1.45
N THR A 176 -2.16 -17.79 -1.41
CA THR A 176 -1.95 -16.98 -2.62
C THR A 176 -0.60 -17.21 -3.31
N THR A 177 0.34 -17.91 -2.66
CA THR A 177 1.71 -18.13 -3.18
C THR A 177 1.77 -18.70 -4.60
N PRO A 178 1.02 -19.76 -4.97
CA PRO A 178 1.09 -20.32 -6.32
C PRO A 178 0.75 -19.29 -7.40
N ILE A 179 -0.26 -18.46 -7.14
CA ILE A 179 -0.72 -17.39 -8.03
C ILE A 179 0.29 -16.25 -8.05
N MET A 180 0.89 -15.90 -6.90
CA MET A 180 1.97 -14.91 -6.82
C MET A 180 3.15 -15.29 -7.72
N ILE A 181 3.57 -16.56 -7.68
CA ILE A 181 4.68 -17.05 -8.50
C ILE A 181 4.33 -16.95 -9.98
N SER A 182 3.14 -17.39 -10.38
CA SER A 182 2.71 -17.31 -11.79
C SER A 182 2.59 -15.87 -12.28
N ALA A 183 2.00 -14.99 -11.48
CA ALA A 183 1.90 -13.56 -11.80
C ALA A 183 3.29 -12.90 -11.93
N PHE A 184 4.22 -13.26 -11.05
CA PHE A 184 5.61 -12.80 -11.14
C PHE A 184 6.27 -13.24 -12.46
N LEU A 185 6.12 -14.50 -12.84
CA LEU A 185 6.74 -15.02 -14.06
C LEU A 185 6.20 -14.36 -15.31
N GLU A 186 4.90 -14.10 -15.34
CA GLU A 186 4.27 -13.36 -16.43
C GLU A 186 4.81 -11.92 -16.54
N THR A 187 5.21 -11.29 -15.43
CA THR A 187 5.82 -9.95 -15.46
C THR A 187 7.25 -9.94 -15.97
N VAL A 188 7.92 -11.09 -15.97
CA VAL A 188 9.36 -11.21 -16.29
C VAL A 188 9.59 -11.85 -17.67
N GLN A 189 8.71 -12.77 -18.08
CA GLN A 189 8.80 -13.48 -19.34
C GLN A 189 8.70 -12.52 -20.54
N THR A 190 9.53 -12.75 -21.55
CA THR A 190 9.49 -11.97 -22.80
C THR A 190 8.14 -12.13 -23.51
N SER A 191 7.68 -11.07 -24.18
CA SER A 191 6.44 -11.08 -24.97
C SER A 191 6.59 -11.81 -26.30
N LEU A 192 7.82 -12.03 -26.77
CA LEU A 192 8.09 -12.69 -28.05
C LEU A 192 7.73 -14.19 -28.05
N ASP A 193 7.82 -14.84 -26.90
CA ASP A 193 7.57 -16.27 -26.73
C ASP A 193 6.17 -16.55 -26.16
N ARG A 194 5.32 -15.51 -26.05
CA ARG A 194 4.10 -15.56 -25.26
C ARG A 194 2.85 -15.41 -26.12
N GLU A 195 2.06 -16.47 -26.20
CA GLU A 195 0.70 -16.42 -26.72
C GLU A 195 -0.15 -15.47 -25.86
N LYS A 196 -1.11 -14.77 -26.49
CA LYS A 196 -1.89 -13.68 -25.86
C LYS A 196 -2.51 -14.16 -24.54
N PRO A 197 -2.08 -13.62 -23.39
CA PRO A 197 -2.54 -14.14 -22.11
C PRO A 197 -3.98 -13.71 -21.83
N GLY A 198 -4.79 -14.66 -21.41
CA GLY A 198 -6.08 -14.42 -20.79
C GLY A 198 -5.93 -13.73 -19.43
N LEU A 199 -7.01 -13.06 -18.99
CA LEU A 199 -7.00 -12.28 -17.75
C LEU A 199 -6.72 -13.13 -16.50
N PHE A 200 -7.08 -14.41 -16.51
CA PHE A 200 -6.99 -15.31 -15.36
C PHE A 200 -5.93 -16.40 -15.53
N ASP A 201 -5.10 -16.33 -16.57
CA ASP A 201 -4.12 -17.38 -16.88
C ASP A 201 -3.13 -17.61 -15.74
N CYS A 202 -2.75 -16.56 -15.01
CA CYS A 202 -1.87 -16.70 -13.85
C CYS A 202 -2.46 -17.60 -12.75
N VAL A 203 -3.79 -17.61 -12.60
CA VAL A 203 -4.49 -18.44 -11.62
C VAL A 203 -4.41 -19.90 -12.05
N PHE A 204 -4.77 -20.17 -13.30
CA PHE A 204 -4.71 -21.52 -13.87
C PHE A 204 -3.29 -22.07 -13.87
N GLU A 205 -2.30 -21.29 -14.29
CA GLU A 205 -0.89 -21.70 -14.30
C GLU A 205 -0.37 -21.89 -12.86
N GLY A 206 -0.86 -21.11 -11.90
CA GLY A 206 -0.60 -21.30 -10.47
C GLY A 206 -1.10 -22.65 -9.95
N PHE A 207 -2.34 -23.00 -10.25
CA PHE A 207 -2.90 -24.31 -9.88
C PHE A 207 -2.23 -25.47 -10.62
N LYS A 208 -1.93 -25.30 -11.92
CA LYS A 208 -1.22 -26.29 -12.73
C LYS A 208 0.15 -26.62 -12.15
N ARG A 209 0.86 -25.64 -11.56
CA ARG A 209 2.13 -25.89 -10.86
C ARG A 209 1.95 -26.77 -9.63
N ILE A 210 0.94 -26.50 -8.81
CA ILE A 210 0.62 -27.33 -7.64
C ILE A 210 0.26 -28.74 -8.11
N TYR A 211 -0.60 -28.85 -9.12
CA TYR A 211 -1.00 -30.14 -9.68
C TYR A 211 0.22 -30.94 -10.17
N ASN A 212 1.13 -30.30 -10.89
CA ASN A 212 2.37 -30.92 -11.37
C ASN A 212 3.35 -31.28 -10.24
N ASP A 213 3.35 -30.57 -9.12
CA ASP A 213 4.16 -30.94 -7.95
C ASP A 213 3.62 -32.18 -7.23
N VAL A 214 2.29 -32.32 -7.17
CA VAL A 214 1.62 -33.40 -6.44
C VAL A 214 1.51 -34.67 -7.29
N MET A 215 1.15 -34.52 -8.56
CA MET A 215 0.80 -35.64 -9.46
C MET A 215 1.80 -35.83 -10.61
N GLY A 216 2.72 -34.90 -10.82
CA GLY A 216 3.65 -34.95 -11.95
C GLY A 216 4.86 -35.85 -11.70
N PRO A 217 5.70 -36.04 -12.74
CA PRO A 217 6.95 -36.80 -12.62
C PRO A 217 7.87 -36.19 -11.57
N ARG A 218 8.41 -37.04 -10.68
CA ARG A 218 9.38 -36.63 -9.67
C ARG A 218 10.69 -36.21 -10.35
N GLY A 219 11.32 -35.13 -9.86
CA GLY A 219 12.64 -34.68 -10.32
C GLY A 219 12.65 -33.52 -11.32
N HIS A 220 11.60 -32.68 -11.36
CA HIS A 220 11.65 -31.46 -12.17
C HIS A 220 12.69 -30.45 -11.61
N PRO A 221 13.41 -29.71 -12.48
CA PRO A 221 14.50 -28.82 -12.07
C PRO A 221 14.02 -27.56 -11.32
N ARG A 222 12.72 -27.26 -11.36
CA ARG A 222 12.09 -26.15 -10.62
C ARG A 222 11.87 -26.52 -9.15
N PHE A 223 11.88 -25.53 -8.27
CA PHE A 223 11.44 -25.75 -6.90
C PHE A 223 9.95 -26.07 -6.84
N SER A 224 9.57 -26.95 -5.91
CA SER A 224 8.16 -27.14 -5.60
C SER A 224 7.59 -25.86 -4.96
N VAL A 225 6.35 -25.54 -5.31
CA VAL A 225 5.57 -24.44 -4.75
C VAL A 225 5.54 -24.52 -3.23
N PHE A 226 5.41 -25.70 -2.63
CA PHE A 226 5.40 -25.88 -1.17
C PHE A 226 6.70 -25.45 -0.51
N ASN A 227 7.84 -25.77 -1.12
CA ASN A 227 9.16 -25.37 -0.63
C ASN A 227 9.37 -23.85 -0.81
N LEU A 228 8.79 -23.25 -1.86
CA LEU A 228 8.80 -21.81 -2.08
C LEU A 228 7.82 -21.06 -1.16
N THR A 229 6.76 -21.70 -0.66
CA THR A 229 5.80 -21.06 0.24
C THR A 229 6.45 -20.56 1.52
N VAL A 230 7.35 -21.33 2.12
CA VAL A 230 8.03 -20.94 3.37
C VAL A 230 8.81 -19.62 3.23
N PRO A 231 9.79 -19.49 2.30
CA PRO A 231 10.51 -18.22 2.13
C PRO A 231 9.60 -17.09 1.63
N THR A 232 8.56 -17.39 0.84
CA THR A 232 7.59 -16.39 0.37
C THR A 232 6.82 -15.78 1.54
N VAL A 233 6.23 -16.62 2.39
CA VAL A 233 5.45 -16.18 3.55
C VAL A 233 6.34 -15.44 4.54
N ALA A 234 7.55 -15.94 4.79
CA ALA A 234 8.51 -15.27 5.66
C ALA A 234 8.84 -13.85 5.15
N TYR A 235 9.16 -13.71 3.85
CA TYR A 235 9.41 -12.41 3.23
C TYR A 235 8.18 -11.49 3.29
N ARG A 236 6.98 -11.98 2.96
CA ARG A 236 5.75 -11.18 2.96
C ARG A 236 5.35 -10.70 4.36
N LEU A 237 5.53 -11.55 5.38
CA LEU A 237 5.32 -11.15 6.78
C LEU A 237 6.36 -10.12 7.22
N LEU A 238 7.64 -10.33 6.88
CA LEU A 238 8.71 -9.38 7.18
C LEU A 238 8.42 -8.01 6.54
N PHE A 239 8.00 -8.01 5.27
CA PHE A 239 7.58 -6.81 4.55
C PHE A 239 6.43 -6.11 5.25
N TYR A 240 5.36 -6.85 5.58
CA TYR A 240 4.19 -6.30 6.26
C TYR A 240 4.53 -5.64 7.60
N VAL A 241 5.30 -6.32 8.46
CA VAL A 241 5.68 -5.80 9.78
C VAL A 241 6.56 -4.56 9.63
N THR A 242 7.56 -4.62 8.75
CA THR A 242 8.49 -3.51 8.49
C THR A 242 7.74 -2.28 7.96
N GLN A 243 6.82 -2.48 7.01
CA GLN A 243 5.97 -1.42 6.47
C GLN A 243 5.11 -0.77 7.56
N LYS A 244 4.52 -1.55 8.47
CA LYS A 244 3.72 -1.01 9.59
C LYS A 244 4.57 -0.17 10.53
N VAL A 245 5.80 -0.61 10.84
CA VAL A 245 6.74 0.14 11.69
C VAL A 245 7.13 1.46 11.02
N PHE A 246 7.53 1.43 9.74
CA PHE A 246 7.87 2.65 9.00
C PHE A 246 6.67 3.59 8.89
N ARG A 247 5.47 3.07 8.61
CA ARG A 247 4.27 3.90 8.49
C ARG A 247 3.91 4.57 9.81
N TRP A 248 4.03 3.87 10.93
CA TRP A 248 3.85 4.46 12.26
C TRP A 248 4.85 5.58 12.53
N HIS A 249 6.13 5.36 12.22
CA HIS A 249 7.17 6.37 12.39
C HIS A 249 6.93 7.60 11.50
N MET A 250 6.65 7.38 10.22
CA MET A 250 6.35 8.45 9.26
C MET A 250 5.10 9.24 9.65
N TYR A 251 4.04 8.56 10.08
CA TYR A 251 2.81 9.22 10.52
C TYR A 251 3.05 10.13 11.73
N ASN A 252 3.80 9.65 12.73
CA ASN A 252 4.15 10.46 13.90
C ASN A 252 5.02 11.67 13.54
N SER A 253 6.01 11.47 12.65
CA SER A 253 6.85 12.56 12.17
C SER A 253 6.02 13.63 11.46
N VAL A 254 5.17 13.25 10.50
CA VAL A 254 4.32 14.19 9.76
C VAL A 254 3.31 14.87 10.69
N LYS A 255 2.70 14.15 11.62
CA LYS A 255 1.78 14.72 12.61
C LYS A 255 2.47 15.76 13.49
N SER A 256 3.68 15.49 13.97
CA SER A 256 4.47 16.43 14.78
C SER A 256 4.79 17.70 14.01
N HIS A 257 5.20 17.59 12.74
CA HIS A 257 5.49 18.75 11.89
C HIS A 257 4.23 19.57 11.58
N ARG A 258 3.07 18.91 11.42
CA ARG A 258 1.79 19.58 11.19
C ARG A 258 1.25 20.31 12.41
N ALA A 259 1.43 19.75 13.61
CA ALA A 259 1.01 20.40 14.86
C ALA A 259 1.69 21.78 15.05
N ASN A 260 2.88 21.96 14.47
CA ASN A 260 3.62 23.22 14.52
C ASN A 260 3.25 24.22 13.40
N ARG A 261 2.41 23.86 12.42
CA ARG A 261 1.95 24.80 11.37
C ARG A 261 0.67 25.54 11.79
N SER A 262 0.64 26.86 11.55
CA SER A 262 -0.52 27.73 11.81
C SER A 262 -1.76 27.36 11.00
N GLU A 263 -2.96 27.60 11.55
CA GLU A 263 -4.24 27.15 10.99
C GLU A 263 -4.62 27.79 9.64
N GLN A 264 -3.99 28.91 9.30
CA GLN A 264 -4.40 29.77 8.18
C GLN A 264 -4.02 29.24 6.78
N ASN A 265 -3.25 28.16 6.68
CA ASN A 265 -2.75 27.58 5.42
C ASN A 265 -3.22 26.14 5.15
N LYS A 266 -4.31 25.70 5.80
CA LYS A 266 -4.81 24.31 5.64
C LYS A 266 -5.72 24.22 4.42
N SER A 267 -5.22 23.69 3.31
CA SER A 267 -6.06 23.30 2.17
C SER A 267 -6.90 22.06 2.54
N PRO A 268 -8.12 21.86 2.00
CA PRO A 268 -8.88 20.63 2.25
C PRO A 268 -8.12 19.36 1.83
N PHE A 269 -7.23 19.48 0.83
CA PHE A 269 -6.36 18.40 0.37
C PHE A 269 -5.28 18.01 1.39
N ASP A 270 -4.91 18.90 2.32
CA ASP A 270 -3.95 18.59 3.39
C ASP A 270 -4.49 17.54 4.38
N LYS A 271 -5.77 17.18 4.33
CA LYS A 271 -6.35 16.08 5.11
C LYS A 271 -5.91 14.71 4.55
N TYR A 272 -5.94 14.55 3.23
CA TYR A 272 -5.68 13.28 2.54
C TYR A 272 -4.20 13.08 2.19
N PHE A 273 -3.50 14.15 1.84
CA PHE A 273 -2.10 14.09 1.41
C PHE A 273 -1.17 13.39 2.42
N PRO A 274 -1.24 13.63 3.74
CA PRO A 274 -0.39 12.96 4.72
C PRO A 274 -0.60 11.45 4.77
N GLU A 275 -1.83 10.98 4.57
CA GLU A 275 -2.10 9.54 4.55
C GLU A 275 -1.45 8.89 3.33
N VAL A 276 -1.63 9.47 2.14
CA VAL A 276 -1.00 8.99 0.90
C VAL A 276 0.53 9.09 0.99
N PHE A 277 1.06 10.23 1.46
CA PHE A 277 2.50 10.45 1.57
C PHE A 277 3.17 9.49 2.57
N THR A 278 2.57 9.28 3.74
CA THR A 278 3.10 8.34 4.74
C THR A 278 3.01 6.90 4.26
N ALA A 279 1.97 6.53 3.50
CA ALA A 279 1.87 5.24 2.86
C ALA A 279 3.00 5.05 1.83
N LEU A 280 3.13 5.95 0.85
CA LEU A 280 4.13 5.88 -0.22
C LEU A 280 5.56 5.85 0.32
N THR A 281 5.89 6.75 1.25
CA THR A 281 7.24 6.79 1.83
C THR A 281 7.55 5.55 2.65
N SER A 282 6.59 5.04 3.45
CA SER A 282 6.78 3.81 4.20
C SER A 282 6.99 2.59 3.29
N ASP A 283 6.31 2.56 2.15
CA ASP A 283 6.45 1.49 1.16
C ASP A 283 7.83 1.55 0.48
N LEU A 284 8.26 2.74 0.05
CA LEU A 284 9.60 2.97 -0.52
C LEU A 284 10.71 2.53 0.43
N PHE A 285 10.65 2.93 1.70
CA PHE A 285 11.67 2.55 2.68
C PHE A 285 11.68 1.04 2.94
N THR A 286 10.50 0.41 2.95
CA THR A 286 10.39 -1.04 3.14
C THR A 286 10.94 -1.80 1.94
N GLU A 287 10.58 -1.41 0.72
CA GLU A 287 11.12 -2.00 -0.51
C GLU A 287 12.63 -1.80 -0.61
N ALA A 288 13.15 -0.61 -0.29
CA ALA A 288 14.58 -0.34 -0.33
C ALA A 288 15.36 -1.18 0.70
N LEU A 289 14.82 -1.35 1.91
CA LEU A 289 15.44 -2.15 2.97
C LEU A 289 15.42 -3.65 2.64
N LEU A 290 14.30 -4.15 2.13
CA LEU A 290 14.08 -5.58 1.87
C LEU A 290 14.41 -6.00 0.43
N TYR A 291 14.92 -5.08 -0.39
CA TYR A 291 15.30 -5.31 -1.78
C TYR A 291 16.20 -6.55 -1.99
N PRO A 292 17.25 -6.79 -1.18
CA PRO A 292 18.09 -7.97 -1.36
C PRO A 292 17.34 -9.29 -1.20
N PHE A 293 16.40 -9.34 -0.26
CA PHE A 293 15.56 -10.53 -0.03
C PHE A 293 14.57 -10.74 -1.16
N GLU A 294 14.01 -9.66 -1.71
CA GLU A 294 13.15 -9.71 -2.89
C GLU A 294 13.90 -10.29 -4.09
N THR A 295 15.12 -9.82 -4.36
CA THR A 295 15.97 -10.30 -5.47
C THR A 295 16.25 -11.81 -5.35
N VAL A 296 16.57 -12.30 -4.15
CA VAL A 296 16.79 -13.73 -3.90
C VAL A 296 15.51 -14.53 -4.17
N LEU A 297 14.37 -14.06 -3.67
CA LEU A 297 13.08 -14.73 -3.84
C LEU A 297 12.66 -14.81 -5.31
N HIS A 298 12.82 -13.72 -6.06
CA HIS A 298 12.53 -13.65 -7.50
C HIS A 298 13.36 -14.65 -8.32
N ARG A 299 14.62 -14.85 -7.96
CA ARG A 299 15.49 -15.85 -8.61
C ARG A 299 15.07 -17.28 -8.33
N LEU A 300 14.60 -17.55 -7.10
CA LEU A 300 14.07 -18.86 -6.74
C LEU A 300 12.76 -19.17 -7.47
N TYR A 301 11.89 -18.17 -7.70
CA TYR A 301 10.65 -18.33 -8.46
C TYR A 301 10.87 -18.70 -9.93
N LEU A 302 11.95 -18.17 -10.53
CA LEU A 302 12.29 -18.34 -11.94
C LEU A 302 13.10 -19.61 -12.23
N GLN A 303 13.69 -20.21 -11.20
CA GLN A 303 14.52 -21.40 -11.39
C GLN A 303 13.74 -22.57 -12.02
N GLY A 304 14.32 -23.17 -13.06
CA GLY A 304 13.80 -24.39 -13.67
C GLY A 304 12.53 -24.24 -14.50
N THR A 305 12.06 -23.01 -14.75
CA THR A 305 10.87 -22.73 -15.58
C THR A 305 11.14 -22.71 -17.08
N ARG A 306 12.42 -22.72 -17.51
CA ARG A 306 12.84 -22.57 -18.93
C ARG A 306 12.35 -21.27 -19.59
N THR A 307 12.07 -20.24 -18.80
CA THR A 307 11.58 -18.95 -19.31
C THR A 307 12.69 -18.16 -20.01
N LEU A 308 12.32 -17.55 -21.13
CA LEU A 308 13.12 -16.51 -21.79
C LEU A 308 12.78 -15.14 -21.20
N ILE A 309 13.81 -14.35 -20.89
CA ILE A 309 13.69 -12.97 -20.41
C ILE A 309 14.29 -12.01 -21.43
N ASP A 310 13.85 -10.75 -21.40
CA ASP A 310 14.46 -9.70 -22.20
C ASP A 310 15.85 -9.36 -21.66
N ASN A 311 16.83 -9.22 -22.56
CA ASN A 311 18.17 -8.81 -22.21
C ASN A 311 18.21 -7.28 -22.01
N LEU A 312 18.21 -6.87 -20.74
CA LEU A 312 18.22 -5.46 -20.34
C LEU A 312 19.61 -4.80 -20.38
N ASP A 313 20.67 -5.49 -20.83
CA ASP A 313 21.92 -4.80 -21.14
C ASP A 313 21.81 -4.00 -22.44
N ASP A 314 21.22 -4.60 -23.49
CA ASP A 314 21.07 -3.97 -24.81
C ASP A 314 19.63 -3.49 -25.09
N GLY A 315 18.63 -4.19 -24.54
CA GLY A 315 17.20 -3.94 -24.80
C GLY A 315 16.69 -4.49 -26.13
N CYS A 316 17.49 -5.31 -26.83
CA CYS A 316 17.17 -5.81 -28.18
C CYS A 316 17.08 -7.34 -28.29
N SER A 317 17.66 -8.09 -27.34
CA SER A 317 17.78 -9.55 -27.40
C SER A 317 17.05 -10.23 -26.25
N VAL A 318 16.88 -11.56 -26.34
CA VAL A 318 16.31 -12.39 -25.28
C VAL A 318 17.36 -13.38 -24.77
N MET A 319 17.25 -13.78 -23.51
CA MET A 319 18.18 -14.75 -22.90
C MET A 319 17.44 -15.79 -22.04
N PRO A 320 17.89 -17.04 -22.03
CA PRO A 320 17.35 -18.08 -21.17
C PRO A 320 17.88 -17.98 -19.74
N ILE A 321 17.04 -18.36 -18.79
CA ILE A 321 17.43 -18.48 -17.38
C ILE A 321 18.06 -19.84 -17.14
N MET A 322 19.33 -19.84 -16.75
CA MET A 322 20.14 -21.04 -16.52
C MET A 322 20.61 -21.18 -15.06
N THR A 323 19.93 -20.52 -14.13
CA THR A 323 20.31 -20.55 -12.72
C THR A 323 19.87 -21.84 -12.04
N ARG A 324 20.70 -22.32 -11.11
CA ARG A 324 20.42 -23.46 -10.25
C ARG A 324 20.95 -23.18 -8.85
N TYR A 325 20.03 -23.05 -7.91
CA TYR A 325 20.29 -22.87 -6.49
C TYR A 325 19.78 -24.10 -5.74
N GLU A 326 20.48 -24.47 -4.67
CA GLU A 326 20.04 -25.53 -3.74
C GLU A 326 18.99 -25.01 -2.76
N GLY A 327 19.00 -23.70 -2.48
CA GLY A 327 18.04 -23.03 -1.61
C GLY A 327 18.34 -21.54 -1.44
N VAL A 328 17.69 -20.90 -0.47
CA VAL A 328 17.81 -19.45 -0.21
C VAL A 328 19.25 -19.06 0.13
N ILE A 329 19.91 -19.81 1.03
CA ILE A 329 21.26 -19.51 1.50
C ILE A 329 22.27 -19.66 0.37
N ASP A 330 22.12 -20.71 -0.45
CA ASP A 330 22.95 -20.93 -1.62
C ASP A 330 22.79 -19.79 -2.64
N CYS A 331 21.55 -19.40 -2.96
CA CYS A 331 21.26 -18.25 -3.81
C CYS A 331 21.93 -16.95 -3.31
N ILE A 332 21.84 -16.65 -2.01
CA ILE A 332 22.54 -15.50 -1.40
C ILE A 332 24.05 -15.60 -1.59
N ARG A 333 24.63 -16.79 -1.38
CA ARG A 333 26.06 -17.03 -1.54
C ARG A 333 26.48 -16.84 -3.00
N THR A 334 25.77 -17.42 -3.95
CA THR A 334 26.05 -17.31 -5.39
C THR A 334 25.99 -15.85 -5.84
N ILE A 335 24.96 -15.08 -5.47
CA ILE A 335 24.88 -13.66 -5.83
C ILE A 335 26.09 -12.90 -5.26
N LYS A 336 26.43 -13.14 -3.99
CA LYS A 336 27.55 -12.45 -3.34
C LYS A 336 28.90 -12.78 -4.00
N LEU A 337 29.12 -14.02 -4.40
CA LEU A 337 30.39 -14.48 -4.98
C LEU A 337 30.52 -14.11 -6.46
N ASP A 338 29.47 -14.30 -7.26
CA ASP A 338 29.53 -14.17 -8.71
C ASP A 338 29.21 -12.75 -9.19
N GLU A 339 28.34 -12.01 -8.46
CA GLU A 339 27.84 -10.68 -8.86
C GLU A 339 28.24 -9.58 -7.86
N GLY A 340 28.77 -9.96 -6.70
CA GLY A 340 29.06 -9.04 -5.61
C GLY A 340 27.80 -8.47 -4.95
N ILE A 341 28.01 -7.52 -4.03
CA ILE A 341 26.93 -6.87 -3.26
C ILE A 341 25.99 -6.07 -4.20
N GLY A 342 26.52 -5.56 -5.32
CA GLY A 342 25.73 -4.85 -6.32
C GLY A 342 24.65 -5.72 -6.99
N GLY A 343 24.87 -7.04 -7.09
CA GLY A 343 23.93 -7.99 -7.68
C GLY A 343 22.58 -8.03 -6.97
N PHE A 344 22.56 -7.78 -5.66
CA PHE A 344 21.32 -7.73 -4.87
C PHE A 344 20.43 -6.54 -5.25
N TYR A 345 21.01 -5.44 -5.72
CA TYR A 345 20.33 -4.17 -6.02
C TYR A 345 20.16 -3.92 -7.53
N LYS A 346 20.19 -4.97 -8.35
CA LYS A 346 19.92 -4.87 -9.78
C LYS A 346 18.54 -4.28 -10.04
N GLY A 347 18.45 -3.26 -10.88
CA GLY A 347 17.20 -2.59 -11.24
C GLY A 347 16.71 -1.55 -10.22
N PHE A 348 17.50 -1.21 -9.20
CA PHE A 348 17.10 -0.23 -8.18
C PHE A 348 16.77 1.16 -8.77
N GLY A 349 17.36 1.53 -9.91
CA GLY A 349 17.02 2.77 -10.60
C GLY A 349 15.56 2.83 -11.03
N ALA A 350 14.96 1.68 -11.39
CA ALA A 350 13.55 1.60 -11.77
C ALA A 350 12.63 1.76 -10.55
N LEU A 351 13.04 1.26 -9.37
CA LEU A 351 12.34 1.54 -8.10
C LEU A 351 12.31 3.06 -7.83
N VAL A 352 13.45 3.75 -8.00
CA VAL A 352 13.49 5.20 -7.81
C VAL A 352 12.55 5.90 -8.80
N LEU A 353 12.59 5.55 -10.09
CA LEU A 353 11.68 6.13 -11.10
C LEU A 353 10.21 5.87 -10.78
N GLN A 354 9.87 4.67 -10.31
CA GLN A 354 8.52 4.30 -9.90
C GLN A 354 7.99 5.26 -8.82
N TYR A 355 8.76 5.48 -7.74
CA TYR A 355 8.32 6.37 -6.66
C TYR A 355 8.43 7.85 -7.01
N MET A 356 9.34 8.24 -7.89
CA MET A 356 9.36 9.59 -8.46
C MET A 356 8.07 9.85 -9.27
N LEU A 357 7.58 8.86 -10.02
CA LEU A 357 6.29 8.95 -10.69
C LEU A 357 5.13 9.02 -9.69
N HIS A 358 5.13 8.18 -8.64
CA HIS A 358 4.12 8.23 -7.60
C HIS A 358 4.04 9.63 -6.95
N LEU A 359 5.18 10.17 -6.51
CA LEU A 359 5.26 11.49 -5.88
C LEU A 359 4.89 12.61 -6.86
N GLY A 360 5.35 12.52 -8.11
CA GLY A 360 5.01 13.46 -9.18
C GLY A 360 3.52 13.51 -9.44
N LEU A 361 2.84 12.36 -9.52
CA LEU A 361 1.40 12.29 -9.73
C LEU A 361 0.60 12.84 -8.55
N VAL A 362 1.00 12.51 -7.32
CA VAL A 362 0.37 13.08 -6.12
C VAL A 362 0.56 14.61 -6.10
N HIS A 363 1.73 15.10 -6.49
CA HIS A 363 2.01 16.53 -6.58
C HIS A 363 1.18 17.21 -7.68
N THR A 364 1.08 16.62 -8.86
CA THR A 364 0.25 17.14 -9.95
C THR A 364 -1.22 17.15 -9.55
N PHE A 365 -1.72 16.09 -8.91
CA PHE A 365 -3.10 16.02 -8.42
C PHE A 365 -3.38 17.14 -7.40
N ARG A 366 -2.43 17.41 -6.50
CA ARG A 366 -2.50 18.55 -5.57
C ARG A 366 -2.62 19.88 -6.32
N LEU A 367 -1.79 20.12 -7.33
CA LEU A 367 -1.81 21.37 -8.10
C LEU A 367 -3.13 21.56 -8.86
N ILE A 368 -3.63 20.50 -9.48
CA ILE A 368 -4.93 20.52 -10.17
C ILE A 368 -6.05 20.83 -9.17
N TYR A 369 -5.99 20.22 -7.99
CA TYR A 369 -6.96 20.48 -6.94
C TYR A 369 -6.91 21.93 -6.46
N GLU A 370 -5.74 22.44 -6.09
CA GLU A 370 -5.57 23.83 -5.64
C GLU A 370 -5.94 24.84 -6.74
N TYR A 371 -5.83 24.48 -8.01
CA TYR A 371 -6.30 25.29 -9.14
C TYR A 371 -7.84 25.30 -9.22
N PHE A 372 -8.49 24.13 -9.12
CA PHE A 372 -9.94 24.03 -9.19
C PHE A 372 -10.63 24.69 -8.00
N ASP A 373 -10.08 24.52 -6.80
CA ASP A 373 -10.57 25.12 -5.55
C ASP A 373 -10.58 26.65 -5.64
N ARG A 374 -9.45 27.25 -6.07
CA ARG A 374 -9.34 28.70 -6.31
C ARG A 374 -10.32 29.21 -7.36
N ASN A 375 -10.55 28.45 -8.44
CA ASN A 375 -11.49 28.85 -9.48
C ASN A 375 -12.94 28.78 -9.02
N MET A 376 -13.30 27.79 -8.20
CA MET A 376 -14.64 27.74 -7.61
C MET A 376 -14.88 28.89 -6.63
N GLU A 377 -13.91 29.20 -5.77
CA GLU A 377 -14.01 30.37 -4.88
C GLU A 377 -14.16 31.68 -5.67
N ALA A 378 -13.44 31.83 -6.78
CA ALA A 378 -13.55 32.99 -7.66
C ALA A 378 -14.94 33.10 -8.34
N MET A 379 -15.54 31.98 -8.74
CA MET A 379 -16.90 31.97 -9.30
C MET A 379 -17.95 32.37 -8.25
N ILE A 380 -17.90 31.78 -7.05
CA ILE A 380 -18.85 32.09 -5.97
C ILE A 380 -18.76 33.55 -5.54
N THR A 381 -17.54 34.08 -5.43
CA THR A 381 -17.33 35.49 -5.06
C THR A 381 -17.66 36.46 -6.19
N GLY A 382 -17.51 36.05 -7.46
CA GLY A 382 -17.96 36.81 -8.63
C GLY A 382 -19.48 36.94 -8.68
N GLU A 383 -20.20 35.83 -8.55
CA GLU A 383 -21.67 35.79 -8.59
C GLU A 383 -22.29 36.56 -7.41
N SER A 384 -21.67 36.48 -6.22
CA SER A 384 -22.10 37.27 -5.05
C SER A 384 -21.94 38.78 -5.26
N ARG A 385 -20.88 39.21 -5.97
CA ARG A 385 -20.64 40.63 -6.28
C ARG A 385 -21.61 41.16 -7.33
N GLU A 386 -21.97 40.37 -8.33
CA GLU A 386 -23.00 40.76 -9.31
C GLU A 386 -24.37 40.93 -8.65
N PHE A 387 -24.74 40.02 -7.75
CA PHE A 387 -26.00 40.10 -7.01
C PHE A 387 -26.11 41.33 -6.09
N ASP A 388 -25.04 41.68 -5.38
CA ASP A 388 -25.00 42.90 -4.56
C ASP A 388 -25.08 44.18 -5.41
N ASN A 389 -24.45 44.18 -6.59
CA ASN A 389 -24.45 45.34 -7.47
C ASN A 389 -25.82 45.58 -8.13
N ASP A 390 -26.54 44.51 -8.48
CA ASP A 390 -27.91 44.59 -9.00
C ASP A 390 -28.89 45.08 -7.93
N ASN A 391 -28.77 44.61 -6.68
CA ASN A 391 -29.61 45.10 -5.58
C ASN A 391 -29.39 46.59 -5.25
N HIS A 392 -28.15 47.07 -5.31
CA HIS A 392 -27.86 48.50 -5.15
C HIS A 392 -28.37 49.37 -6.30
N GLN A 393 -28.53 48.83 -7.51
CA GLN A 393 -29.17 49.58 -8.60
C GLN A 393 -30.69 49.67 -8.44
N VAL A 394 -31.34 48.65 -7.85
CA VAL A 394 -32.79 48.63 -7.63
C VAL A 394 -33.22 49.54 -6.46
N GLU A 395 -32.38 49.74 -5.44
CA GLU A 395 -32.66 50.66 -4.32
C GLU A 395 -32.50 52.16 -4.67
N ASN A 396 -31.91 52.49 -5.82
CA ASN A 396 -31.65 53.87 -6.25
C ASN A 396 -32.64 54.38 -7.32
N VAL A 397 -33.76 53.68 -7.54
CA VAL A 397 -34.89 54.09 -8.40
C VAL A 397 -36.13 54.22 -7.54
#